data_AF-A0A231PWB7-F1
#
_entry.id   AF-A0A231PWB7-F1
#
_cell.length_a   1.000
_cell.length_b   1.000
_cell.length_c   1.000
_cell.angle_alpha   90.00
_cell.angle_beta   90.00
_cell.angle_gamma   90.00
#
_symmetry.space_group_name_H-M   'P 1'
#
loop_
_entity.id
_entity.type
_entity.pdbx_description
1 polymer ?
#
loop_
_entity_poly.entity_id
_entity_poly.type
_entity_poly.pdbx_seq_one_letter_code
_entity_poly.pdbx_strand_id
1 'polypeptide(L)'
;MEEWRQYYTKREQKAIRAKIEKGIGFPDELYRMAQQKRRSFANLKRMEFSRKEGLPLLNSDIRILTEIINGSAKSKGQFEAKPKAKSRTNPSRNRRPGSESEVARERLRTLLRRYDGMVSSGEEIGEMQFEKHRRYRHKAAQVLENPQATTNSLKKQVNYLENQIERLEERVSRRQERWL
;
A
#
# COMPACT_ATOMS: atom_id res chain seq x y z
N MET A 1 5.69 28.26 -19.37
CA MET A 1 6.36 27.02 -19.82
C MET A 1 6.31 26.03 -18.67
N GLU A 2 5.90 24.78 -18.92
CA GLU A 2 5.60 23.76 -17.89
C GLU A 2 6.79 23.46 -16.97
N GLU A 3 6.84 24.13 -15.82
CA GLU A 3 7.90 24.05 -14.81
C GLU A 3 8.12 22.63 -14.26
N TRP A 4 7.17 21.71 -14.38
CA TRP A 4 7.38 20.33 -13.94
C TRP A 4 8.46 19.61 -14.74
N ARG A 5 8.65 19.93 -16.03
CA ARG A 5 9.59 19.19 -16.91
C ARG A 5 11.04 19.25 -16.44
N GLN A 6 11.40 20.24 -15.63
CA GLN A 6 12.75 20.34 -15.05
C GLN A 6 13.02 19.29 -13.96
N TYR A 7 11.97 18.74 -13.34
CA TYR A 7 12.07 17.72 -12.28
C TYR A 7 12.01 16.29 -12.80
N TYR A 8 11.83 16.11 -14.11
CA TYR A 8 11.63 14.80 -14.74
C TYR A 8 12.47 14.64 -16.00
N THR A 9 13.14 13.49 -16.11
CA THR A 9 13.79 13.06 -17.34
C THR A 9 12.77 12.84 -18.47
N LYS A 10 13.21 12.82 -19.73
CA LYS A 10 12.33 12.56 -20.89
C LYS A 10 11.53 11.25 -20.76
N ARG A 11 12.14 10.21 -20.17
CA ARG A 11 11.47 8.92 -19.91
C ARG A 11 10.38 9.07 -18.86
N GLU A 12 10.65 9.76 -17.76
CA GLU A 12 9.66 10.03 -16.71
C GLU A 12 8.50 10.90 -17.21
N GLN A 13 8.79 11.90 -18.05
CA GLN A 13 7.74 12.71 -18.70
C GLN A 13 6.81 11.87 -19.57
N LYS A 14 7.35 10.90 -20.33
CA LYS A 14 6.55 9.95 -21.12
C LYS A 14 5.67 9.07 -20.22
N ALA A 15 6.20 8.61 -19.09
CA ALA A 15 5.42 7.83 -18.12
C ALA A 15 4.27 8.63 -17.49
N ILE A 16 4.52 9.90 -17.14
CA ILE A 16 3.49 10.81 -16.62
C ILE A 16 2.40 11.04 -17.67
N ARG A 17 2.77 11.32 -18.93
CA ARG A 17 1.78 11.47 -20.03
C ARG A 17 0.93 10.23 -20.22
N ALA A 18 1.54 9.04 -20.24
CA ALA A 18 0.81 7.78 -20.36
C ALA A 18 -0.17 7.51 -19.20
N LYS A 19 0.06 8.11 -18.02
CA LYS A 19 -0.86 8.07 -16.89
C LYS A 19 -2.01 9.05 -17.05
N ILE A 20 -1.71 10.28 -17.47
CA ILE A 20 -2.71 11.31 -17.78
C ILE A 20 -3.68 10.82 -18.87
N GLU A 21 -3.17 10.21 -19.94
CA GLU A 21 -3.98 9.60 -21.01
C GLU A 21 -4.94 8.51 -20.50
N LYS A 22 -4.59 7.84 -19.40
CA LYS A 22 -5.45 6.84 -18.74
C LYS A 22 -6.38 7.44 -17.69
N GLY A 23 -6.42 8.76 -17.55
CA GLY A 23 -7.20 9.46 -16.53
C GLY A 23 -6.68 9.30 -15.11
N ILE A 24 -5.41 8.92 -14.94
CA ILE A 24 -4.78 8.79 -13.62
C ILE A 24 -4.26 10.17 -13.20
N GLY A 25 -4.83 10.70 -12.12
CA GLY A 25 -4.44 11.97 -11.51
C GLY A 25 -3.41 11.84 -10.39
N PHE A 26 -3.27 12.88 -9.58
CA PHE A 26 -2.43 12.83 -8.39
C PHE A 26 -3.02 11.89 -7.31
N PRO A 27 -2.20 11.05 -6.67
CA PRO A 27 -2.62 10.06 -5.69
C PRO A 27 -2.87 10.65 -4.29
N ASP A 28 -3.93 11.46 -4.14
CA ASP A 28 -4.21 12.21 -2.90
C ASP A 28 -4.38 11.30 -1.67
N GLU A 29 -5.11 10.20 -1.80
CA GLU A 29 -5.35 9.29 -0.67
C GLU A 29 -4.06 8.61 -0.21
N LEU A 30 -3.28 8.08 -1.15
CA LEU A 30 -1.99 7.45 -0.88
C LEU A 30 -1.02 8.44 -0.22
N TYR A 31 -0.94 9.66 -0.77
CA TYR A 31 -0.05 10.69 -0.26
C TYR A 31 -0.45 11.11 1.17
N ARG A 32 -1.75 11.31 1.44
CA ARG A 32 -2.27 11.63 2.77
C ARG A 32 -1.98 10.52 3.79
N MET A 33 -2.16 9.26 3.41
CA MET A 33 -1.86 8.11 4.27
C MET A 33 -0.37 8.04 4.64
N ALA A 34 0.52 8.34 3.68
CA ALA A 34 1.95 8.41 3.94
C ALA A 34 2.34 9.59 4.83
N GLN A 35 1.73 10.77 4.64
CA GLN A 35 1.98 11.95 5.49
C GLN A 35 1.63 11.71 6.96
N GLN A 36 0.54 10.98 7.24
CA GLN A 36 0.16 10.61 8.62
C GLN A 36 1.24 9.81 9.35
N LYS A 37 2.12 9.11 8.62
CA LYS A 37 3.25 8.35 9.19
C LYS A 37 4.49 9.19 9.47
N ARG A 38 4.46 10.51 9.18
CA ARG A 38 5.50 11.52 9.44
C ARG A 38 6.92 11.08 9.02
N ARG A 39 7.07 10.44 7.85
CA ARG A 39 8.39 10.12 7.28
C ARG A 39 8.75 11.11 6.17
N SER A 40 9.93 11.70 6.28
CA SER A 40 10.56 12.49 5.22
C SER A 40 11.17 11.57 4.16
N PHE A 41 11.12 11.98 2.89
CA PHE A 41 11.71 11.25 1.76
C PHE A 41 12.31 12.22 0.75
N ALA A 42 13.36 11.78 0.04
CA ALA A 42 14.16 12.62 -0.85
C ALA A 42 13.34 13.29 -1.98
N ASN A 43 12.30 12.61 -2.46
CA ASN A 43 11.47 13.09 -3.57
C ASN A 43 10.32 14.02 -3.14
N LEU A 44 10.27 14.44 -1.87
CA LEU A 44 9.14 15.20 -1.31
C LEU A 44 8.84 16.47 -2.11
N LYS A 45 9.87 17.25 -2.44
CA LYS A 45 9.70 18.49 -3.23
C LYS A 45 9.06 18.24 -4.58
N ARG A 46 9.46 17.15 -5.26
CA ARG A 46 8.89 16.74 -6.54
C ARG A 46 7.44 16.31 -6.39
N MET A 47 7.12 15.50 -5.38
CA MET A 47 5.74 15.06 -5.12
C MET A 47 4.82 16.20 -4.71
N GLU A 48 5.31 17.16 -3.91
CA GLU A 48 4.57 18.38 -3.55
C GLU A 48 4.28 19.24 -4.78
N PHE A 49 5.23 19.31 -5.72
CA PHE A 49 5.01 19.98 -7.00
C PHE A 49 3.95 19.24 -7.82
N SER A 50 4.07 17.92 -7.98
CA SER A 50 3.05 17.12 -8.68
C SER A 50 1.66 17.31 -8.09
N ARG A 51 1.58 17.42 -6.75
CA ARG A 51 0.33 17.67 -6.05
C ARG A 51 -0.28 19.02 -6.41
N LYS A 52 0.52 20.08 -6.42
CA LYS A 52 0.06 21.43 -6.79
C LYS A 52 -0.47 21.49 -8.22
N GLU A 53 0.20 20.78 -9.12
CA GLU A 53 -0.16 20.74 -10.55
C GLU A 53 -1.19 19.64 -10.89
N GLY A 54 -1.64 18.84 -9.92
CA GLY A 54 -2.55 17.72 -10.16
C GLY A 54 -1.96 16.58 -11.02
N LEU A 55 -0.63 16.51 -11.14
CA LEU A 55 0.06 15.52 -11.97
C LEU A 55 0.13 14.15 -11.29
N PRO A 56 0.00 13.05 -12.03
CA PRO A 56 0.21 11.72 -11.47
C PRO A 56 1.65 11.53 -11.01
N LEU A 57 1.82 10.77 -9.94
CA LEU A 57 3.14 10.40 -9.44
C LEU A 57 3.79 9.31 -10.29
N LEU A 58 5.12 9.28 -10.28
CA LEU A 58 5.88 8.16 -10.84
C LEU A 58 5.65 6.88 -10.03
N ASN A 59 5.87 5.74 -10.66
CA ASN A 59 5.73 4.45 -9.97
C ASN A 59 6.76 4.28 -8.85
N SER A 60 7.97 4.85 -9.00
CA SER A 60 8.98 4.89 -7.95
C SER A 60 8.48 5.69 -6.73
N ASP A 61 7.83 6.82 -6.97
CA ASP A 61 7.23 7.64 -5.92
C ASP A 61 6.08 6.91 -5.23
N ILE A 62 5.17 6.30 -5.99
CA ILE A 62 4.07 5.47 -5.46
C ILE A 62 4.60 4.32 -4.61
N ARG A 63 5.67 3.65 -5.06
CA ARG A 63 6.31 2.58 -4.31
C ARG A 63 6.83 3.08 -2.97
N ILE A 64 7.56 4.20 -2.94
CA ILE A 64 8.04 4.81 -1.69
C ILE A 64 6.87 5.10 -0.73
N LEU A 65 5.78 5.71 -1.23
CA LEU A 65 4.61 6.01 -0.41
C LEU A 65 3.95 4.74 0.14
N THR A 66 3.84 3.70 -0.68
CA THR A 66 3.29 2.39 -0.29
C THR A 66 4.13 1.73 0.79
N GLU A 67 5.46 1.75 0.64
CA GLU A 67 6.40 1.20 1.62
C GLU A 67 6.32 1.95 2.96
N ILE A 68 6.15 3.28 2.93
CA ILE A 68 5.94 4.11 4.13
C ILE A 68 4.65 3.69 4.87
N ILE A 69 3.55 3.53 4.13
CA ILE A 69 2.24 3.19 4.71
C ILE A 69 2.27 1.80 5.34
N ASN A 70 2.81 0.83 4.60
CA ASN A 70 2.81 -0.57 4.99
C ASN A 70 3.94 -0.94 5.97
N GLY A 71 4.87 -0.02 6.21
CA GLY A 71 5.99 -0.24 7.13
C GLY A 71 7.01 -1.26 6.63
N SER A 72 7.09 -1.50 5.33
CA SER A 72 8.01 -2.51 4.79
C SER A 72 9.46 -2.01 4.84
N ALA A 73 10.27 -2.64 5.68
CA ALA A 73 11.73 -2.56 5.67
C ALA A 73 12.31 -3.31 4.44
N LYS A 74 12.05 -2.80 3.22
CA LYS A 74 12.72 -3.28 2.00
C LYS A 74 13.24 -2.13 1.15
N SER A 75 13.86 -1.15 1.79
CA SER A 75 14.85 -0.31 1.11
C SER A 75 16.19 -1.07 1.07
N LYS A 76 16.50 -1.67 -0.08
CA LYS A 76 17.80 -1.61 -0.77
C LYS A 76 17.84 -2.68 -1.85
N GLY A 77 18.23 -2.28 -3.05
CA GLY A 77 18.39 -3.18 -4.18
C GLY A 77 19.38 -4.29 -3.87
N GLN A 78 19.05 -5.49 -4.30
CA GLN A 78 19.93 -6.48 -4.91
C GLN A 78 19.08 -7.69 -5.26
N PHE A 79 19.26 -8.17 -6.49
CA PHE A 79 18.92 -9.53 -6.85
C PHE A 79 19.66 -10.46 -5.88
N GLU A 80 18.97 -11.00 -4.89
CA GLU A 80 19.35 -12.28 -4.30
C GLU A 80 18.08 -13.07 -4.00
N ALA A 81 17.89 -14.13 -4.79
CA ALA A 81 16.99 -15.21 -4.46
C ALA A 81 17.48 -15.87 -3.17
N LYS A 82 16.64 -15.92 -2.11
CA LYS A 82 16.76 -16.88 -1.00
C LYS A 82 15.56 -16.83 -0.02
N PRO A 83 15.36 -17.87 0.82
CA PRO A 83 14.23 -18.79 0.75
C PRO A 83 13.13 -18.49 1.78
N LYS A 84 12.01 -19.23 1.69
CA LYS A 84 10.89 -19.23 2.65
C LYS A 84 11.38 -19.34 4.11
N ALA A 85 11.56 -18.22 4.79
CA ALA A 85 11.83 -18.17 6.22
C ALA A 85 10.49 -18.18 6.97
N LYS A 86 10.16 -19.32 7.60
CA LYS A 86 9.11 -19.44 8.62
C LYS A 86 9.41 -18.42 9.72
N SER A 87 8.61 -17.36 9.84
CA SER A 87 8.76 -16.41 10.95
C SER A 87 8.32 -17.08 12.26
N ARG A 88 9.28 -17.52 13.07
CA ARG A 88 9.10 -17.73 14.50
C ARG A 88 9.10 -16.35 15.16
N THR A 89 7.92 -15.83 15.44
CA THR A 89 7.75 -14.64 16.27
C THR A 89 8.05 -15.02 17.72
N ASN A 90 9.15 -14.52 18.29
CA ASN A 90 9.38 -14.57 19.73
C ASN A 90 8.34 -13.67 20.43
N PRO A 91 7.50 -14.19 21.34
CA PRO A 91 6.59 -13.35 22.10
C PRO A 91 7.36 -12.59 23.18
N SER A 92 7.28 -11.26 23.13
CA SER A 92 7.73 -10.35 24.18
C SER A 92 6.98 -10.66 25.48
N ARG A 93 7.77 -10.96 26.52
CA ARG A 93 7.34 -11.28 27.88
C ARG A 93 7.00 -9.98 28.61
N ASN A 94 5.76 -9.48 28.48
CA ASN A 94 5.03 -8.61 29.44
C ASN A 94 3.77 -7.92 28.84
N ARG A 95 2.85 -8.67 28.26
CA ARG A 95 1.44 -8.24 28.15
C ARG A 95 0.57 -9.42 28.53
N ARG A 96 -0.37 -9.22 29.48
CA ARG A 96 -1.45 -10.18 29.72
C ARG A 96 -2.05 -10.54 28.36
N PRO A 97 -2.22 -11.82 28.01
CA PRO A 97 -2.81 -12.17 26.72
C PRO A 97 -4.21 -11.58 26.71
N GLY A 98 -4.44 -10.58 25.85
CA GLY A 98 -5.80 -10.15 25.52
C GLY A 98 -6.58 -11.38 25.07
N SER A 99 -7.91 -11.36 25.22
CA SER A 99 -8.73 -12.48 24.77
C SER A 99 -8.38 -12.84 23.31
N GLU A 100 -8.49 -14.10 22.88
CA GLU A 100 -8.15 -14.46 21.48
C GLU A 100 -8.89 -13.59 20.46
N SER A 101 -10.06 -13.07 20.84
CA SER A 101 -10.83 -12.12 20.04
C SER A 101 -10.13 -10.75 19.90
N GLU A 102 -9.50 -10.22 20.94
CA GLU A 102 -8.75 -8.96 20.91
C GLU A 102 -7.50 -9.10 20.06
N VAL A 103 -6.76 -10.21 20.19
CA VAL A 103 -5.59 -10.49 19.34
C VAL A 103 -6.00 -10.60 17.86
N ALA A 104 -7.12 -11.28 17.58
CA ALA A 104 -7.64 -11.38 16.22
C ALA A 104 -8.13 -10.03 15.67
N ARG A 105 -8.76 -9.19 16.50
CA ARG A 105 -9.16 -7.82 16.13
C ARG A 105 -7.96 -6.93 15.86
N GLU A 106 -6.92 -6.97 16.69
CA GLU A 106 -5.69 -6.18 16.48
C GLU A 106 -4.97 -6.60 15.19
N ARG A 107 -4.89 -7.91 14.94
CA ARG A 107 -4.34 -8.45 13.69
C ARG A 107 -5.17 -8.02 12.49
N LEU A 108 -6.49 -8.14 12.55
CA LEU A 108 -7.39 -7.71 11.47
C LEU A 108 -7.26 -6.21 11.18
N ARG A 109 -7.17 -5.38 12.22
CA ARG A 109 -6.94 -3.93 12.11
C ARG A 109 -5.63 -3.60 11.41
N THR A 110 -4.56 -4.33 11.74
CA THR A 110 -3.25 -4.17 11.11
C THR A 110 -3.28 -4.55 9.64
N LEU A 111 -3.91 -5.69 9.32
CA LEU A 111 -4.05 -6.17 7.94
C LEU A 111 -4.90 -5.23 7.08
N LEU A 112 -6.01 -4.71 7.62
CA LEU A 112 -6.84 -3.71 6.92
C LEU A 112 -6.05 -2.45 6.56
N ARG A 113 -5.25 -1.92 7.48
CA ARG A 113 -4.41 -0.76 7.19
C ARG A 113 -3.40 -1.01 6.08
N ARG A 114 -2.76 -2.19 6.08
CA ARG A 114 -1.83 -2.60 5.01
C ARG A 114 -2.56 -2.78 3.68
N TYR A 115 -3.74 -3.39 3.74
CA TYR A 115 -4.59 -3.61 2.58
C TYR A 115 -5.01 -2.29 1.92
N ASP A 116 -5.45 -1.31 2.73
CA ASP A 116 -5.82 0.03 2.26
C ASP A 116 -4.66 0.71 1.52
N GLY A 117 -3.44 0.62 2.06
CA GLY A 117 -2.25 1.18 1.42
C GLY A 117 -1.95 0.57 0.05
N MET A 118 -2.16 -0.74 -0.11
CA MET A 118 -1.92 -1.44 -1.37
C MET A 118 -3.03 -1.24 -2.40
N VAL A 119 -4.29 -1.21 -1.95
CA VAL A 119 -5.43 -0.90 -2.82
C VAL A 119 -5.26 0.51 -3.38
N SER A 120 -4.94 1.48 -2.52
CA SER A 120 -4.62 2.84 -2.96
C SER A 120 -3.45 2.84 -3.94
N SER A 121 -2.29 2.28 -3.59
CA SER A 121 -1.12 2.19 -4.49
C SER A 121 -1.43 1.64 -5.87
N GLY A 122 -2.26 0.61 -5.91
CA GLY A 122 -2.68 -0.05 -7.10
C GLY A 122 -3.57 0.81 -8.02
N GLU A 123 -4.51 1.56 -7.46
CA GLU A 123 -5.36 2.48 -8.22
C GLU A 123 -4.50 3.53 -8.93
N GLU A 124 -3.43 3.98 -8.29
CA GLU A 124 -2.50 5.00 -8.80
C GLU A 124 -1.53 4.50 -9.89
N ILE A 125 -1.42 3.18 -10.04
CA ILE A 125 -0.74 2.54 -11.18
C ILE A 125 -1.74 2.03 -12.23
N GLY A 126 -3.04 2.26 -12.02
CA GLY A 126 -4.11 2.01 -12.96
C GLY A 126 -4.49 0.54 -13.13
N GLU A 127 -4.58 -0.27 -12.07
CA GLU A 127 -5.19 -1.61 -12.23
C GLU A 127 -6.72 -1.59 -12.13
N MET A 128 -7.37 -2.25 -13.10
CA MET A 128 -8.83 -2.27 -13.22
C MET A 128 -9.56 -3.17 -12.20
N GLN A 129 -8.85 -3.83 -11.27
CA GLN A 129 -9.46 -4.81 -10.35
C GLN A 129 -9.76 -4.23 -8.96
N PHE A 130 -9.50 -2.95 -8.69
CA PHE A 130 -9.61 -2.40 -7.32
C PHE A 130 -11.02 -2.24 -6.78
N GLU A 131 -12.05 -2.13 -7.62
CA GLU A 131 -13.45 -2.12 -7.16
C GLU A 131 -13.79 -3.40 -6.37
N LYS A 132 -13.29 -4.56 -6.83
CA LYS A 132 -13.42 -5.84 -6.13
C LYS A 132 -12.71 -5.82 -4.78
N HIS A 133 -11.52 -5.19 -4.71
CA HIS A 133 -10.74 -5.07 -3.48
C HIS A 133 -11.36 -4.09 -2.49
N ARG A 134 -11.99 -3.00 -2.94
CA ARG A 134 -12.78 -2.08 -2.10
C ARG A 134 -13.92 -2.81 -1.39
N ARG A 135 -14.62 -3.72 -2.07
CA ARG A 135 -15.67 -4.55 -1.44
C ARG A 135 -15.11 -5.49 -0.37
N TYR A 136 -13.93 -6.06 -0.59
CA TYR A 136 -13.27 -6.93 0.39
C TYR A 136 -12.82 -6.16 1.63
N ARG A 137 -12.26 -4.98 1.44
CA ARG A 137 -11.98 -4.03 2.52
C ARG A 137 -13.24 -3.76 3.34
N HIS A 138 -14.33 -3.37 2.69
CA HIS A 138 -15.58 -3.02 3.36
C HIS A 138 -16.12 -4.17 4.22
N LYS A 139 -16.11 -5.39 3.69
CA LYS A 139 -16.54 -6.58 4.43
C LYS A 139 -15.67 -6.86 5.66
N ALA A 140 -14.36 -6.71 5.55
CA ALA A 140 -13.45 -6.91 6.68
C ALA A 140 -13.59 -5.80 7.73
N ALA A 141 -13.83 -4.54 7.32
CA ALA A 141 -14.14 -3.43 8.21
C ALA A 141 -15.42 -3.67 9.01
N GLN A 142 -16.50 -4.10 8.35
CA GLN A 142 -17.77 -4.45 9.02
C GLN A 142 -17.60 -5.52 10.11
N VAL A 143 -16.80 -6.56 9.86
CA VAL A 143 -16.53 -7.61 10.86
C VAL A 143 -15.68 -7.08 12.01
N LEU A 144 -14.74 -6.17 11.74
CA LEU A 144 -13.92 -5.53 12.78
C LEU A 144 -14.74 -4.60 13.67
N GLU A 145 -15.67 -3.83 13.09
CA GLU A 145 -16.52 -2.87 13.79
C GLU A 145 -17.63 -3.54 14.61
N ASN A 146 -18.08 -4.73 14.22
CA ASN A 146 -19.09 -5.48 14.96
C ASN A 146 -18.55 -5.94 16.34
N PRO A 147 -19.09 -5.43 17.47
CA PRO A 147 -18.64 -5.83 18.81
C PRO A 147 -18.93 -7.30 19.14
N GLN A 148 -19.96 -7.88 18.52
CA GLN A 148 -20.42 -9.26 18.70
C GLN A 148 -19.79 -10.25 17.70
N ALA A 149 -18.79 -9.82 16.93
CA ALA A 149 -18.11 -10.69 15.98
C ALA A 149 -17.43 -11.86 16.71
N THR A 150 -17.77 -13.09 16.30
CA THR A 150 -17.13 -14.30 16.84
C THR A 150 -15.65 -14.36 16.49
N THR A 151 -14.83 -14.95 17.36
CA THR A 151 -13.39 -15.16 17.11
C THR A 151 -13.13 -15.90 15.79
N ASN A 152 -14.00 -16.86 15.44
CA ASN A 152 -13.91 -17.58 14.15
C ASN A 152 -14.17 -16.66 12.95
N SER A 153 -15.13 -15.73 13.04
CA SER A 153 -15.38 -14.76 11.97
C SER A 153 -14.19 -13.82 11.77
N LEU A 154 -13.56 -13.37 12.87
CA LEU A 154 -12.36 -12.54 12.84
C LEU A 154 -11.19 -13.31 12.21
N LYS A 155 -10.91 -14.54 12.65
CA LYS A 155 -9.85 -15.40 12.09
C LYS A 155 -10.06 -15.68 10.59
N LYS A 156 -11.29 -15.90 10.13
CA LYS A 156 -11.60 -16.06 8.70
C LYS A 156 -11.27 -14.81 7.89
N GLN A 157 -11.62 -13.62 8.39
CA GLN A 157 -11.28 -12.37 7.71
C GLN A 157 -9.77 -12.10 7.69
N VAL A 158 -9.06 -12.41 8.79
CA VAL A 158 -7.59 -12.35 8.86
C VAL A 158 -6.96 -13.20 7.76
N ASN A 159 -7.29 -14.49 7.70
CA ASN A 159 -6.72 -15.41 6.71
C ASN A 159 -7.07 -14.99 5.28
N TYR A 160 -8.29 -14.50 5.06
CA TYR A 160 -8.72 -14.03 3.76
C TYR A 160 -7.91 -12.82 3.30
N LEU A 161 -7.76 -11.80 4.16
CA LEU A 161 -6.96 -10.62 3.84
C LEU A 161 -5.49 -10.96 3.65
N GLU A 162 -4.91 -11.85 4.45
CA GLU A 162 -3.51 -12.29 4.26
C GLU A 162 -3.26 -12.84 2.86
N ASN A 163 -4.13 -13.76 2.40
CA ASN A 163 -4.03 -14.32 1.05
C ASN A 163 -4.26 -13.27 -0.04
N GLN A 164 -5.15 -12.30 0.19
CA GLN A 164 -5.35 -11.22 -0.78
C GLN A 164 -4.17 -10.24 -0.81
N ILE A 165 -3.55 -9.99 0.33
CA ILE A 165 -2.36 -9.15 0.45
C ILE A 165 -1.22 -9.75 -0.38
N GLU A 166 -0.93 -11.03 -0.19
CA GLU A 166 0.12 -11.73 -0.95
C GLU A 166 -0.08 -11.62 -2.47
N ARG A 167 -1.31 -11.88 -2.95
CA ARG A 167 -1.63 -11.77 -4.39
C ARG A 167 -1.55 -10.34 -4.91
N LEU A 168 -1.95 -9.35 -4.11
CA LEU A 168 -1.87 -7.95 -4.51
C LEU A 168 -0.43 -7.47 -4.56
N GLU A 169 0.41 -7.88 -3.60
CA GLU A 169 1.84 -7.53 -3.57
C GLU A 169 2.55 -8.03 -4.82
N GLU A 170 2.29 -9.28 -5.23
CA GLU A 170 2.86 -9.83 -6.46
C GLU A 170 2.42 -9.05 -7.71
N ARG A 171 1.13 -8.71 -7.81
CA ARG A 171 0.59 -7.99 -8.97
C ARG A 171 1.11 -6.56 -9.05
N VAL A 172 1.06 -5.83 -7.94
CA VAL A 172 1.57 -4.45 -7.86
C VAL A 172 3.06 -4.43 -8.18
N SER A 173 3.85 -5.37 -7.65
CA SER A 173 5.29 -5.46 -7.95
C SER A 173 5.54 -5.69 -9.45
N ARG A 174 4.87 -6.68 -10.08
CA ARG A 174 5.01 -6.95 -11.52
C ARG A 174 4.62 -5.75 -12.38
N ARG A 175 3.56 -5.03 -11.99
CA ARG A 175 3.11 -3.86 -12.73
C ARG A 175 4.10 -2.71 -12.58
N GLN A 176 4.65 -2.49 -11.39
CA GLN A 176 5.69 -1.49 -11.16
C GLN A 176 6.94 -1.77 -12.00
N GLU A 177 7.35 -3.03 -12.15
CA GLU A 177 8.48 -3.44 -12.99
C GLU A 177 8.26 -3.20 -14.48
N ARG A 178 7.03 -3.37 -14.98
CA ARG A 178 6.71 -3.27 -16.43
C ARG A 178 6.82 -1.85 -17.01
N TRP A 179 6.92 -0.81 -16.18
CA TRP A 179 6.97 0.60 -16.61
C TRP A 179 8.28 1.31 -16.21
N LEU A 180 9.28 0.55 -15.73
CA LEU A 180 10.67 1.01 -15.57
C LEU A 180 11.43 0.84 -16.89
#